data_AF-A0AAV3T709-F1
#
_entry.id   AF-A0AAV3T709-F1
#
_cell.length_a   1.000
_cell.length_b   1.000
_cell.length_c   1.000
_cell.angle_alpha   90.00
_cell.angle_beta   90.00
_cell.angle_gamma   90.00
#
_symmetry.space_group_name_H-M   'P 1'
#
loop_
_entity.id
_entity.type
_entity.pdbx_description
1 polymer ?
#
loop_
_entity_poly.entity_id
_entity_poly.type
_entity_poly.pdbx_seq_one_letter_code
_entity_poly.pdbx_strand_id
1 'polypeptide(L)' 'MADDATEHPTCDRRSCDERAAFVVLERYLEDTGKGPVEAQTVLCRAHTDEESPVNLDAAYSDYVFRVEPISEAALDAAA' A
#
# COMPACT_ATOMS: atom_id res chain seq x y z
N MET A 1 17.23 -27.01 1.64
CA MET A 1 16.50 -27.03 2.92
C MET A 1 17.18 -26.02 3.84
N ALA A 2 16.62 -24.81 3.93
CA ALA A 2 16.64 -23.90 5.09
C ALA A 2 16.26 -22.48 4.61
N ASP A 3 15.09 -22.03 5.06
CA ASP A 3 14.57 -20.66 5.05
C ASP A 3 14.70 -19.86 3.76
N ASP A 4 13.74 -20.08 2.86
CA ASP A 4 13.10 -18.96 2.17
C ASP A 4 12.33 -18.16 3.24
N ALA A 5 13.07 -17.36 4.01
CA ALA A 5 12.48 -16.33 4.83
C ALA A 5 12.04 -15.24 3.86
N THR A 6 10.95 -15.48 3.12
CA THR A 6 10.12 -14.39 2.66
C THR A 6 9.69 -13.68 3.94
N GLU A 7 10.40 -12.65 4.35
CA GLU A 7 9.97 -11.82 5.46
C GLU A 7 8.76 -11.04 4.95
N HIS A 8 7.57 -11.63 5.12
CA HIS A 8 6.32 -10.95 4.81
C HIS A 8 6.33 -9.62 5.56
N PRO A 9 6.16 -8.48 4.87
CA PRO A 9 6.19 -7.18 5.53
C PRO A 9 5.16 -7.17 6.66
N THR A 10 5.47 -6.53 7.77
CA THR A 10 4.50 -6.28 8.83
C THR A 10 3.59 -5.13 8.44
N CYS A 11 2.42 -5.06 9.06
CA CYS A 11 1.50 -3.95 8.86
C CYS A 11 2.18 -2.63 9.22
N ASP A 12 2.10 -1.63 8.33
CA ASP A 12 2.70 -0.30 8.55
C ASP A 12 2.01 0.50 9.67
N ARG A 13 0.84 0.03 10.15
CA ARG A 13 0.17 0.64 11.30
C ARG A 13 1.04 0.53 12.53
N ARG A 14 1.36 1.69 13.13
CA ARG A 14 2.15 1.84 14.38
C ARG A 14 1.67 1.05 15.61
N SER A 15 0.53 0.37 15.54
CA SER A 15 -0.05 -0.43 16.62
C SER A 15 -0.43 -1.84 16.16
N CYS A 16 0.17 -2.32 15.06
CA CYS A 16 -0.12 -3.62 14.49
C CYS A 16 1.19 -4.35 14.17
N ASP A 17 1.37 -5.54 14.75
CA ASP A 17 2.50 -6.44 14.46
C ASP A 17 2.04 -7.62 13.57
N GLU A 18 0.82 -7.55 13.03
CA GLU A 18 0.32 -8.58 12.12
C GLU A 18 1.05 -8.51 10.78
N ARG A 19 1.14 -9.65 10.11
CA ARG A 19 1.68 -9.73 8.75
C ARG A 19 0.78 -8.96 7.79
N ALA A 20 1.39 -8.11 6.97
CA ALA A 20 0.70 -7.48 5.88
C ALA A 20 0.24 -8.52 4.87
N ALA A 21 -0.99 -8.35 4.41
CA ALA A 21 -1.63 -9.22 3.44
C ALA A 21 -1.99 -8.46 2.16
N PHE A 22 -2.02 -7.13 2.21
CA PHE A 22 -2.40 -6.27 1.09
C PHE A 22 -1.46 -5.08 0.96
N VAL A 23 -1.21 -4.69 -0.29
CA VAL A 23 -0.64 -3.40 -0.65
C VAL A 23 -1.81 -2.48 -1.01
N VAL A 24 -1.82 -1.28 -0.43
CA VAL A 24 -2.74 -0.21 -0.77
C VAL A 24 -1.93 0.87 -1.46
N LEU A 25 -2.28 1.16 -2.71
CA LEU A 25 -1.68 2.21 -3.51
C LEU A 25 -2.71 3.31 -3.75
N GLU A 26 -2.34 4.54 -3.46
CA GLU A 26 -3.12 5.72 -3.80
C GLU A 26 -2.28 6.68 -4.64
N ARG A 27 -2.77 6.99 -5.84
CA ARG A 27 -2.17 7.94 -6.78
C ARG A 27 -3.00 9.21 -6.82
N TYR A 28 -2.39 10.35 -6.48
CA TYR A 28 -3.06 11.65 -6.34
C TYR A 28 -2.11 12.80 -6.71
N LEU A 29 -2.64 14.02 -6.90
CA LEU A 29 -1.79 15.20 -7.11
C LEU A 29 -1.28 15.75 -5.78
N GLU A 30 0.03 15.96 -5.67
CA GLU A 30 0.55 16.64 -4.49
C GLU A 30 0.15 18.13 -4.48
N ASP A 31 -0.22 18.63 -3.30
CA ASP A 31 -0.55 20.05 -3.09
C ASP A 31 0.62 20.99 -3.43
N THR A 32 1.86 20.48 -3.36
CA THR A 32 3.08 21.23 -3.74
C THR A 32 3.21 21.48 -5.25
N GLY A 33 2.31 20.93 -6.07
CA GLY A 33 2.27 21.17 -7.51
C GLY A 33 3.38 20.48 -8.29
N LYS A 34 4.08 19.50 -7.69
CA LYS A 34 5.17 18.75 -8.33
C LYS A 34 4.70 17.67 -9.30
N GLY A 35 3.40 17.37 -9.30
CA GLY A 35 2.79 16.37 -10.18
C GLY A 35 2.08 15.25 -9.40
N PRO A 36 1.71 14.17 -10.09
CA PRO A 36 1.10 13.01 -9.44
C PRO A 36 2.13 12.24 -8.62
N VAL A 37 1.70 11.81 -7.45
CA VAL A 37 2.48 11.01 -6.50
C VAL A 37 1.75 9.72 -6.23
N GLU A 38 2.51 8.68 -5.96
CA GLU A 38 2.02 7.36 -5.63
C GLU A 38 2.42 7.04 -4.20
N ALA A 39 1.44 7.04 -3.30
CA ALA A 39 1.62 6.55 -1.94
C ALA A 39 1.32 5.05 -1.93
N GLN A 40 2.22 4.27 -1.33
CA GLN A 40 2.04 2.83 -1.15
C GLN A 40 2.17 2.50 0.34
N THR A 41 1.28 1.65 0.85
CA THR A 41 1.35 1.14 2.22
C THR A 41 0.96 -0.33 2.28
N VAL A 42 1.59 -1.05 3.19
CA VAL A 42 1.35 -2.49 3.41
C VAL A 42 0.54 -2.68 4.68
N LEU A 43 -0.61 -3.34 4.55
CA LEU A 43 -1.56 -3.46 5.64
C LEU A 43 -2.04 -4.90 5.82
N CYS A 44 -2.40 -5.24 7.05
CA CYS A 44 -3.12 -6.48 7.34
C CYS A 44 -4.58 -6.35 6.88
N ARG A 45 -5.27 -7.47 6.69
CA ARG A 45 -6.65 -7.50 6.21
C ARG A 45 -7.61 -6.59 7.00
N ALA A 46 -7.47 -6.54 8.32
CA ALA A 46 -8.32 -5.72 9.17
C ALA A 46 -8.15 -4.22 8.87
N HIS A 47 -6.91 -3.74 8.84
CA HIS A 47 -6.63 -2.33 8.54
C HIS A 47 -6.86 -1.97 7.07
N THR A 48 -6.73 -2.92 6.15
CA THR A 48 -7.11 -2.72 4.74
C THR A 48 -8.63 -2.54 4.58
N ASP A 49 -9.44 -3.23 5.38
CA ASP A 49 -10.91 -3.09 5.38
C ASP A 49 -11.35 -1.71 5.91
N GLU A 50 -10.61 -1.17 6.89
CA GLU A 50 -10.81 0.17 7.42
C GLU A 50 -10.22 1.28 6.55
N GLU A 51 -9.33 0.93 5.61
CA GLU A 51 -8.64 1.92 4.78
C GLU A 51 -9.60 2.56 3.78
N SER A 52 -9.35 3.83 3.49
CA SER A 52 -10.16 4.61 2.57
C SER A 52 -9.28 5.62 1.86
N PRO A 53 -9.60 5.97 0.61
CA PRO A 53 -8.85 6.97 -0.13
C PRO A 53 -8.83 8.30 0.65
N VAL A 54 -7.63 8.76 1.03
CA VAL A 54 -7.44 9.95 1.86
C VAL A 54 -7.24 11.21 1.00
N ASN A 55 -6.87 11.05 -0.27
CA ASN A 55 -6.56 12.15 -1.18
C ASN A 55 -7.63 12.38 -2.26
N LEU A 56 -8.90 12.06 -1.98
CA LEU A 56 -10.01 12.29 -2.92
C LEU A 56 -10.17 13.77 -3.33
N ASP A 57 -9.77 14.71 -2.46
CA ASP A 57 -9.79 16.15 -2.77
C ASP A 57 -8.76 16.52 -3.84
N ALA A 58 -7.66 15.77 -3.90
CA ALA A 58 -6.62 15.87 -4.92
C ALA A 58 -6.81 14.87 -6.08
N ALA A 59 -8.03 14.34 -6.24
CA ALA A 59 -8.36 13.47 -7.35
C ALA A 59 -8.28 14.24 -8.69
N TYR A 60 -7.68 13.58 -9.67
CA TYR A 60 -7.48 14.10 -11.02
C TYR A 60 -7.83 13.00 -12.03
N SER A 61 -7.67 13.27 -13.32
CA SER A 61 -8.11 12.37 -14.39
C SER A 61 -7.47 10.97 -14.36
N ASP A 62 -6.32 10.80 -13.70
CA ASP A 62 -5.62 9.52 -13.53
C ASP A 62 -5.51 9.14 -12.04
N TYR A 63 -6.43 9.63 -11.21
CA TYR A 63 -6.50 9.23 -9.81
C TYR A 63 -6.82 7.74 -9.70
N VAL A 64 -6.06 7.05 -8.85
CA VAL A 64 -6.21 5.60 -8.64
C VAL A 64 -6.09 5.30 -7.16
N PHE A 65 -7.09 4.61 -6.61
CA PHE A 65 -6.99 3.92 -5.34
C PHE A 65 -7.09 2.42 -5.60
N ARG A 66 -6.05 1.67 -5.24
CA ARG A 66 -5.92 0.27 -5.59
C ARG A 66 -5.49 -0.54 -4.37
N VAL A 67 -6.17 -1.65 -4.16
CA VAL A 67 -5.84 -2.62 -3.12
C VAL A 67 -5.50 -3.94 -3.80
N GLU A 68 -4.27 -4.41 -3.64
CA GLU A 68 -3.81 -5.67 -4.21
C GLU A 68 -3.35 -6.62 -3.10
N PRO A 69 -3.69 -7.93 -3.18
CA PRO A 69 -3.15 -8.91 -2.24
C PRO A 69 -1.64 -9.08 -2.45
N ILE A 70 -0.87 -9.08 -1.37
CA ILE A 70 0.57 -9.36 -1.40
C ILE A 70 0.72 -10.85 -1.66
N SER A 71 0.95 -11.20 -2.92
CA SER A 71 1.49 -12.52 -3.30
C SER A 71 3.02 -12.44 -3.24
N GLU A 72 3.71 -13.57 -3.08
CA GLU A 72 5.19 -13.63 -3.06
C GLU A 72 5.85 -12.89 -4.26
N ALA A 73 5.14 -12.74 -5.39
CA ALA A 73 5.59 -11.99 -6.56
C ALA A 73 5.44 -10.45 -6.48
N ALA A 74 4.63 -9.91 -5.56
CA ALA A 74 4.38 -8.47 -5.44
C ALA A 74 5.51 -7.72 -4.71
N LEU A 75 6.32 -8.44 -3.90
CA LEU A 75 7.47 -7.88 -3.20
C LEU A 75 8.61 -7.48 -4.16
N ASP A 76 8.68 -8.13 -5.33
CA ASP A 76 9.68 -7.89 -6.37
C ASP A 76 9.40 -6.62 -7.21
N ALA A 77 8.14 -6.15 -7.21
CA ALA A 77 7.72 -5.00 -8.03
C ALA A 77 7.97 -3.62 -7.37
N ALA A 78 8.38 -3.59 -6.11
CA ALA A 78 8.64 -2.37 -5.35
C ALA A 78 10.13 -2.04 -5.17
N ALA A 79 11.03 -2.80 -5.82
CA ALA A 79 12.49 -2.66 -5.74
C ALA A 79 13.09 -1.75 -6.84
#